data_AF-A0A534LE67-F1
#
_entry.id   AF-A0A534LE67-F1
#
_cell.length_a   1.000
_cell.length_b   1.000
_cell.length_c   1.000
_cell.angle_alpha   90.00
_cell.angle_beta   90.00
_cell.angle_gamma   90.00
#
_symmetry.space_group_name_H-M   'P 1'
#
loop_
_entity.id
_entity.type
_entity.pdbx_description
1 polymer ?
#
loop_
_entity_poly.entity_id
_entity_poly.type
_entity_poly.pdbx_seq_one_letter_code
_entity_poly.pdbx_strand_id
1 'polypeptide(L)'
;MEYEERRHWSIGDSATRLWLASALLLATNLIWLLAVALNLLGPLGPLTAGLLAWIALTLDLPGGVLLGAAYGRLTREAGDRRSHLRAAIFWGFVAWASLSVYWRFLIPLVIGTDVLDLFQGLLGANPAALVLARNAWPSMQEIFGVWIAAAALFFALHLLIAVDYRRSSEREWSLGVPAYAWLLGTGFSFVSTILVAIAFLPVLAGGFLGATFTAGAIGKLLVTPNIMLSGYTASLQVSRVAMRGETV
;
A
#
# COMPACT_ATOMS: atom_id res chain seq x y z
N MET A 1 -30.28 -30.96 -26.49
CA MET A 1 -28.99 -31.40 -25.93
C MET A 1 -27.97 -30.35 -26.34
N GLU A 2 -27.99 -29.21 -25.63
CA GLU A 2 -27.15 -28.02 -25.84
C GLU A 2 -27.74 -26.98 -24.88
N TYR A 3 -27.30 -26.93 -23.62
CA TYR A 3 -27.49 -25.77 -22.72
C TYR A 3 -26.76 -25.92 -21.37
N GLU A 4 -25.83 -26.87 -21.21
CA GLU A 4 -25.09 -27.09 -19.97
C GLU A 4 -23.61 -26.69 -20.02
N GLU A 5 -23.20 -25.91 -21.02
CA GLU A 5 -21.77 -25.57 -21.21
C GLU A 5 -21.37 -24.15 -20.77
N ARG A 6 -22.16 -23.49 -19.89
CA ARG A 6 -21.87 -22.10 -19.48
C ARG A 6 -22.07 -21.80 -17.99
N ARG A 7 -21.48 -22.59 -17.09
CA ARG A 7 -21.26 -22.17 -15.68
C ARG A 7 -19.93 -22.66 -15.11
N HIS A 8 -18.84 -22.36 -15.80
CA HIS A 8 -17.49 -22.56 -15.28
C HIS A 8 -16.72 -21.22 -15.25
N TRP A 9 -17.38 -20.13 -14.84
CA TRP A 9 -16.73 -18.84 -14.66
C TRP A 9 -16.01 -18.79 -13.31
N SER A 10 -14.72 -19.06 -13.42
CA SER A 10 -13.58 -18.94 -12.50
C SER A 10 -13.75 -18.09 -11.22
N ILE A 11 -14.15 -18.73 -10.11
CA ILE A 11 -13.71 -18.34 -8.75
C ILE A 11 -12.16 -18.28 -8.64
N GLY A 12 -11.45 -18.98 -9.54
CA GLY A 12 -9.99 -18.98 -9.64
C GLY A 12 -9.36 -17.61 -9.91
N ASP A 13 -9.97 -16.74 -10.72
CA ASP A 13 -9.28 -15.52 -11.18
C ASP A 13 -9.17 -14.45 -10.09
N SER A 14 -10.22 -14.25 -9.28
CA SER A 14 -10.20 -13.33 -8.14
C SER A 14 -9.31 -13.85 -7.01
N ALA A 15 -9.35 -15.15 -6.72
CA ALA A 15 -8.46 -15.80 -5.76
C ALA A 15 -6.98 -15.73 -6.16
N THR A 16 -6.65 -16.00 -7.42
CA THR A 16 -5.28 -15.89 -7.94
C THR A 16 -4.77 -14.46 -7.85
N ARG A 17 -5.61 -13.45 -8.16
CA ARG A 17 -5.23 -12.03 -8.01
C ARG A 17 -4.98 -11.65 -6.56
N LEU A 18 -5.80 -12.10 -5.62
CA LEU A 18 -5.60 -11.86 -4.18
C LEU A 18 -4.31 -12.51 -3.67
N TRP A 19 -4.01 -13.73 -4.13
CA TRP A 19 -2.77 -14.42 -3.79
C TRP A 19 -1.56 -13.67 -4.36
N LEU A 20 -1.58 -13.28 -5.64
CA LEU A 20 -0.50 -12.49 -6.26
C LEU A 20 -0.33 -11.13 -5.60
N ALA A 21 -1.43 -10.42 -5.32
CA ALA A 21 -1.39 -9.14 -4.59
C ALA A 21 -0.74 -9.32 -3.22
N SER A 22 -1.15 -10.36 -2.49
CA SER A 22 -0.59 -10.68 -1.18
C SER A 22 0.88 -11.04 -1.25
N ALA A 23 1.32 -11.83 -2.24
CA ALA A 23 2.72 -12.20 -2.45
C ALA A 23 3.60 -11.03 -2.91
N LEU A 24 3.06 -10.07 -3.67
CA LEU A 24 3.78 -8.87 -4.08
C LEU A 24 3.91 -7.86 -2.95
N LEU A 25 2.83 -7.62 -2.19
CA LEU A 25 2.85 -6.75 -1.01
C LEU A 25 3.73 -7.38 0.08
N LEU A 26 3.56 -8.68 0.33
CA LEU A 26 4.60 -9.70 0.48
C LEU A 26 6.08 -9.26 0.35
N ALA A 27 6.60 -9.54 -0.84
CA ALA A 27 7.97 -9.24 -1.22
C ALA A 27 8.34 -7.76 -0.97
N THR A 28 7.43 -6.82 -1.28
CA THR A 28 7.67 -5.39 -1.13
C THR A 28 8.03 -4.99 0.30
N ASN A 29 7.27 -5.48 1.27
CA ASN A 29 7.53 -5.24 2.68
C ASN A 29 8.82 -5.95 3.14
N LEU A 30 9.16 -7.13 2.62
CA LEU A 30 10.45 -7.78 2.92
C LEU A 30 11.62 -6.94 2.37
N ILE A 31 11.46 -6.37 1.18
CA ILE A 31 12.44 -5.47 0.58
C ILE A 31 12.60 -4.21 1.44
N TRP A 32 11.54 -3.66 2.01
CA TRP A 32 11.63 -2.56 2.98
C TRP A 32 12.44 -2.92 4.22
N LEU A 33 12.26 -4.12 4.78
CA LEU A 33 13.05 -4.59 5.92
C LEU A 33 14.54 -4.76 5.55
N LEU A 34 14.82 -5.29 4.38
CA LEU A 34 16.18 -5.40 3.84
C LEU A 34 16.81 -4.02 3.62
N ALA A 35 16.06 -3.06 3.08
CA ALA A 35 16.52 -1.68 2.90
C ALA A 35 16.96 -1.07 4.24
N VAL A 36 16.20 -1.34 5.30
CA VAL A 36 16.49 -0.83 6.65
C VAL A 36 17.69 -1.53 7.27
N ALA A 37 17.81 -2.84 7.10
CA ALA A 37 18.99 -3.58 7.52
C ALA A 37 20.25 -3.05 6.83
N LEU A 38 20.21 -2.82 5.51
CA LEU A 38 21.33 -2.22 4.77
C LEU A 38 21.61 -0.77 5.19
N ASN A 39 20.59 -0.01 5.58
CA ASN A 39 20.80 1.33 6.10
C ASN A 39 21.61 1.33 7.43
N LEU A 40 21.47 0.26 8.23
CA LEU A 40 22.19 0.09 9.49
C LEU A 40 23.58 -0.54 9.30
N LEU A 41 23.71 -1.49 8.36
CA LEU A 41 24.93 -2.26 8.15
C LEU A 41 25.88 -1.64 7.11
N GLY A 42 25.39 -0.67 6.33
CA GLY A 42 26.08 -0.15 5.16
C GLY A 42 25.74 -0.94 3.88
N PRO A 43 26.10 -0.39 2.70
CA PRO A 43 25.77 -0.99 1.41
C PRO A 43 26.53 -2.32 1.17
N LEU A 44 25.88 -3.25 0.46
CA LEU A 44 26.48 -4.51 0.00
C LEU A 44 26.77 -4.43 -1.50
N GLY A 45 27.94 -3.91 -1.86
CA GLY A 45 28.31 -3.66 -3.24
C GLY A 45 27.32 -2.69 -3.91
N PRO A 46 26.65 -3.05 -5.03
CA PRO A 46 25.67 -2.18 -5.68
C PRO A 46 24.31 -2.14 -4.97
N LEU A 47 24.05 -3.03 -4.00
CA LEU A 47 22.79 -3.04 -3.24
C LEU A 47 22.85 -2.01 -2.12
N THR A 48 22.12 -0.91 -2.29
CA THR A 48 21.97 0.16 -1.31
C THR A 48 20.56 0.15 -0.71
N ALA A 49 20.44 0.69 0.51
CA ALA A 49 19.14 0.92 1.13
C ALA A 49 18.20 1.74 0.24
N GLY A 50 18.73 2.77 -0.43
CA GLY A 50 17.98 3.61 -1.36
C GLY A 50 17.44 2.84 -2.58
N LEU A 51 18.27 1.98 -3.18
CA LEU A 51 17.83 1.14 -4.30
C LEU A 51 16.71 0.17 -3.89
N LEU A 52 16.85 -0.48 -2.74
CA LEU A 52 15.82 -1.39 -2.22
C LEU A 52 14.53 -0.63 -1.86
N ALA A 53 14.64 0.54 -1.23
CA ALA A 53 13.50 1.40 -0.95
C ALA A 53 12.76 1.81 -2.23
N TRP A 54 13.49 2.15 -3.30
CA TRP A 54 12.92 2.48 -4.60
C TRP A 54 12.19 1.30 -5.25
N ILE A 55 12.80 0.12 -5.24
CA ILE A 55 12.18 -1.11 -5.75
C ILE A 55 10.89 -1.39 -4.99
N ALA A 56 10.93 -1.32 -3.65
CA ALA A 56 9.74 -1.55 -2.82
C ALA A 56 8.63 -0.52 -3.10
N LEU A 57 8.98 0.76 -3.19
CA LEU A 57 8.07 1.84 -3.50
C LEU A 57 7.46 1.72 -4.91
N THR A 58 8.14 1.04 -5.84
CA THR A 58 7.61 0.77 -7.18
C THR A 58 6.74 -0.48 -7.21
N LEU A 59 7.17 -1.55 -6.55
CA LEU A 59 6.46 -2.84 -6.53
C LEU A 59 5.18 -2.83 -5.68
N ASP A 60 5.00 -1.86 -4.78
CA ASP A 60 3.74 -1.73 -4.04
C ASP A 60 2.54 -1.41 -4.96
N LEU A 61 2.78 -0.73 -6.09
CA LEU A 61 1.74 -0.28 -7.01
C LEU A 61 1.05 -1.45 -7.71
N PRO A 62 1.76 -2.36 -8.40
CA PRO A 62 1.12 -3.53 -8.98
C PRO A 62 0.44 -4.39 -7.90
N GLY A 63 0.99 -4.47 -6.68
CA GLY A 63 0.35 -5.16 -5.55
C GLY A 63 -1.02 -4.57 -5.18
N GLY A 64 -1.11 -3.25 -5.00
CA GLY A 64 -2.36 -2.55 -4.70
C GLY A 64 -3.35 -2.57 -5.87
N VAL A 65 -2.86 -2.45 -7.10
CA VAL A 65 -3.70 -2.55 -8.32
C VAL A 65 -4.30 -3.95 -8.45
N LEU A 66 -3.53 -5.02 -8.19
CA LEU A 66 -4.04 -6.38 -8.21
C LEU A 66 -5.10 -6.62 -7.13
N LEU A 67 -4.90 -6.04 -5.93
CA LEU A 67 -5.90 -6.08 -4.85
C LEU A 67 -7.22 -5.42 -5.30
N GLY A 68 -7.16 -4.21 -5.85
CA GLY A 68 -8.34 -3.54 -6.41
C GLY A 68 -8.98 -4.38 -7.53
N ALA A 69 -8.18 -4.88 -8.46
CA ALA A 69 -8.63 -5.68 -9.60
C ALA A 69 -9.29 -7.00 -9.19
N ALA A 70 -8.96 -7.56 -8.02
CA ALA A 70 -9.67 -8.70 -7.45
C ALA A 70 -11.09 -8.32 -7.04
N TYR A 71 -11.28 -7.18 -6.37
CA TYR A 71 -12.61 -6.68 -6.00
C TYR A 71 -13.47 -6.31 -7.22
N GLY A 72 -12.86 -5.78 -8.28
CA GLY A 72 -13.56 -5.55 -9.55
C GLY A 72 -14.07 -6.85 -10.20
N ARG A 73 -13.33 -7.94 -10.07
CA ARG A 73 -13.74 -9.28 -10.55
C ARG A 73 -14.82 -9.91 -9.66
N LEU A 74 -14.65 -9.86 -8.33
CA LEU A 74 -15.66 -10.29 -7.36
C LEU A 74 -17.01 -9.57 -7.52
N THR A 75 -17.00 -8.34 -8.03
CA THR A 75 -18.23 -7.59 -8.37
C THR A 75 -18.96 -8.22 -9.56
N ARG A 76 -18.22 -8.63 -10.59
CA ARG A 76 -18.79 -9.24 -11.81
C ARG A 76 -19.23 -10.69 -11.59
N GLU A 77 -18.52 -11.43 -10.74
CA GLU A 77 -18.79 -12.83 -10.43
C GLU A 77 -20.03 -13.02 -9.56
N ALA A 78 -20.27 -12.13 -8.58
CA ALA A 78 -21.28 -12.37 -7.55
C ALA A 78 -22.71 -11.88 -7.88
N GLY A 79 -22.93 -11.09 -8.94
CA GLY A 79 -24.26 -10.67 -9.42
C GLY A 79 -25.19 -9.92 -8.43
N ASP A 80 -24.72 -9.64 -7.20
CA ASP A 80 -25.56 -9.32 -6.03
C ASP A 80 -25.49 -7.83 -5.60
N ARG A 81 -26.41 -7.41 -4.72
CA ARG A 81 -26.56 -6.10 -4.06
C ARG A 81 -25.29 -5.55 -3.41
N ARG A 82 -24.29 -6.41 -3.16
CA ARG A 82 -22.93 -6.08 -2.67
C ARG A 82 -22.03 -5.44 -3.73
N SER A 83 -22.51 -5.36 -4.98
CA SER A 83 -21.85 -4.74 -6.13
C SER A 83 -21.33 -3.32 -5.85
N HIS A 84 -22.11 -2.46 -5.19
CA HIS A 84 -21.71 -1.07 -4.97
C HIS A 84 -20.51 -0.90 -4.04
N LEU A 85 -20.41 -1.68 -2.96
CA LEU A 85 -19.28 -1.60 -2.03
C LEU A 85 -17.99 -2.11 -2.68
N ARG A 86 -18.06 -3.25 -3.39
CA ARG A 86 -16.91 -3.82 -4.09
C ARG A 86 -16.47 -2.96 -5.28
N ALA A 87 -17.41 -2.33 -5.97
CA ALA A 87 -17.11 -1.32 -7.00
C ALA A 87 -16.43 -0.08 -6.39
N ALA A 88 -16.89 0.41 -5.23
CA ALA A 88 -16.24 1.51 -4.52
C ALA A 88 -14.80 1.15 -4.09
N ILE A 89 -14.57 -0.07 -3.61
CA ILE A 89 -13.23 -0.58 -3.30
C ILE A 89 -12.36 -0.60 -4.56
N PHE A 90 -12.87 -1.15 -5.67
CA PHE A 90 -12.14 -1.18 -6.95
C PHE A 90 -11.74 0.23 -7.42
N TRP A 91 -12.72 1.14 -7.55
CA TRP A 91 -12.46 2.51 -8.01
C TRP A 91 -11.60 3.31 -7.04
N GLY A 92 -11.72 3.03 -5.74
CA GLY A 92 -10.84 3.62 -4.75
C GLY A 92 -9.39 3.17 -4.90
N PHE A 93 -9.11 1.90 -5.22
CA PHE A 93 -7.75 1.45 -5.54
C PHE A 93 -7.22 2.05 -6.84
N VAL A 94 -8.09 2.29 -7.84
CA VAL A 94 -7.71 3.03 -9.05
C VAL A 94 -7.29 4.45 -8.68
N ALA A 95 -8.10 5.17 -7.90
CA ALA A 95 -7.77 6.51 -7.42
C ALA A 95 -6.48 6.52 -6.58
N TRP A 96 -6.30 5.55 -5.70
CA TRP A 96 -5.08 5.39 -4.90
C TRP A 96 -3.84 5.18 -5.77
N ALA A 97 -3.93 4.33 -6.78
CA ALA A 97 -2.83 4.07 -7.70
C ALA A 97 -2.50 5.33 -8.52
N SER A 98 -3.52 6.06 -9.01
CA SER A 98 -3.33 7.33 -9.72
C SER A 98 -2.64 8.38 -8.86
N LEU A 99 -3.11 8.58 -7.62
CA LEU A 99 -2.45 9.50 -6.67
C LEU A 99 -1.02 9.06 -6.39
N SER A 100 -0.80 7.76 -6.22
CA SER A 100 0.52 7.21 -5.91
C SER A 100 1.50 7.38 -7.08
N VAL A 101 1.07 7.15 -8.31
CA VAL A 101 1.88 7.46 -9.50
C VAL A 101 2.15 8.96 -9.61
N TYR A 102 1.16 9.79 -9.31
CA TYR A 102 1.27 11.24 -9.39
C TYR A 102 2.37 11.78 -8.47
N TRP A 103 2.34 11.48 -7.17
CA TRP A 103 3.35 12.02 -6.24
C TRP A 103 4.71 11.35 -6.37
N ARG A 104 4.79 10.07 -6.77
CA ARG A 104 6.06 9.33 -6.86
C ARG A 104 6.85 9.61 -8.11
N PHE A 105 6.17 9.89 -9.23
CA PHE A 105 6.81 9.98 -10.53
C PHE A 105 6.49 11.29 -11.24
N LEU A 106 5.22 11.70 -11.30
CA LEU A 106 4.85 12.87 -12.11
C LEU A 106 5.37 14.17 -11.51
N ILE A 107 5.21 14.40 -10.19
CA ILE A 107 5.72 15.63 -9.57
C ILE A 107 7.26 15.66 -9.62
N PRO A 108 8.01 14.61 -9.20
CA PRO A 108 9.47 14.61 -9.30
C PRO A 108 9.98 14.80 -10.73
N LEU A 109 9.31 14.21 -11.73
CA LEU A 109 9.66 14.39 -13.14
C LEU A 109 9.57 15.85 -13.58
N VAL A 110 8.55 16.59 -13.13
CA VAL A 110 8.41 18.04 -13.41
C VAL A 110 9.52 18.86 -12.73
N ILE A 111 9.98 18.43 -11.55
CA ILE A 111 11.12 19.05 -10.85
C ILE A 111 12.46 18.72 -11.57
N GLY A 112 12.49 17.69 -12.42
CA GLY A 112 13.70 17.21 -13.11
C GLY A 112 14.52 16.22 -12.29
N THR A 113 13.87 15.44 -11.43
CA THR A 113 14.51 14.45 -10.54
C THR A 113 13.58 13.25 -10.31
N ASP A 114 13.93 12.39 -9.35
CA ASP A 114 13.09 11.31 -8.86
C ASP A 114 12.79 11.47 -7.37
N VAL A 115 11.79 10.72 -6.87
CA VAL A 115 11.38 10.85 -5.47
C VAL A 115 12.44 10.34 -4.49
N LEU A 116 13.30 9.40 -4.90
CA LEU A 116 14.35 8.87 -4.05
C LEU A 116 15.39 9.96 -3.76
N ASP A 117 15.85 10.67 -4.78
CA ASP A 117 16.80 11.77 -4.65
C ASP A 117 16.24 12.88 -3.75
N LEU A 118 14.98 13.26 -3.94
CA LEU A 118 14.30 14.25 -3.08
C LEU A 118 14.32 13.82 -1.61
N PHE A 119 13.98 12.57 -1.30
CA PHE A 119 14.03 12.06 0.08
C PHE A 119 15.47 11.93 0.60
N GLN A 120 16.43 11.53 -0.22
CA GLN A 120 17.85 11.51 0.17
C GLN A 120 18.36 12.90 0.51
N GLY A 121 17.93 13.93 -0.22
CA GLY A 121 18.23 15.32 0.10
C GLY A 121 17.66 15.74 1.47
N LEU A 122 16.40 15.42 1.72
CA LEU A 122 15.74 15.69 3.01
C LEU A 122 16.38 14.96 4.20
N LEU A 123 16.97 13.79 3.95
CA LEU A 123 17.67 12.99 4.96
C LEU A 123 19.15 13.37 5.11
N GLY A 124 19.65 14.34 4.34
CA GLY A 124 21.03 14.81 4.39
C GLY A 124 22.04 13.95 3.65
N ALA A 125 21.58 12.95 2.89
CA ALA A 125 22.45 12.07 2.09
C ALA A 125 22.84 12.67 0.74
N ASN A 126 22.06 13.63 0.21
CA ASN A 126 22.31 14.28 -1.08
C ASN A 126 22.12 15.82 -1.00
N PRO A 127 23.20 16.60 -0.77
CA PRO A 127 23.10 18.06 -0.65
C PRO A 127 22.54 18.76 -1.89
N ALA A 128 22.85 18.26 -3.09
CA ALA A 128 22.35 18.84 -4.34
C ALA A 128 20.83 18.65 -4.47
N ALA A 129 20.33 17.45 -4.14
CA ALA A 129 18.90 17.17 -4.12
C ALA A 129 18.16 17.97 -3.03
N LEU A 130 18.83 18.27 -1.90
CA LEU A 130 18.24 19.16 -0.88
C LEU A 130 18.04 20.59 -1.41
N VAL A 131 19.02 21.12 -2.14
CA VAL A 131 18.89 22.45 -2.79
C VAL A 131 17.73 22.45 -3.78
N LEU A 132 17.64 21.40 -4.60
CA LEU A 132 16.54 21.22 -5.54
C LEU A 132 15.18 21.16 -4.83
N ALA A 133 15.05 20.35 -3.78
CA ALA A 133 13.81 20.22 -2.99
C ALA A 133 13.39 21.55 -2.34
N ARG A 134 14.35 22.34 -1.85
CA ARG A 134 14.09 23.68 -1.29
C ARG A 134 13.62 24.67 -2.35
N ASN A 135 14.23 24.64 -3.53
CA ASN A 135 13.82 25.49 -4.65
C ASN A 135 12.44 25.08 -5.21
N ALA A 136 12.12 23.79 -5.14
CA ALA A 136 10.83 23.22 -5.54
C ALA A 136 9.83 23.14 -4.37
N TRP A 137 9.89 24.09 -3.43
CA TRP A 137 9.08 24.05 -2.20
C TRP A 137 7.58 23.76 -2.44
N PRO A 138 6.87 24.45 -3.37
CA PRO A 138 5.45 24.19 -3.59
C PRO A 138 5.20 22.74 -4.03
N SER A 139 6.04 22.21 -4.91
CA SER A 139 5.97 20.83 -5.38
C SER A 139 6.27 19.83 -4.26
N MET A 140 7.16 20.16 -3.33
CA MET A 140 7.40 19.34 -2.13
C MET A 140 6.20 19.31 -1.19
N GLN A 141 5.53 20.44 -0.98
CA GLN A 141 4.27 20.49 -0.22
C GLN A 141 3.19 19.66 -0.90
N GLU A 142 3.09 19.72 -2.23
CA GLU A 142 2.17 18.92 -3.01
C GLU A 142 2.47 17.42 -2.90
N ILE A 143 3.75 17.00 -3.02
CA ILE A 143 4.18 15.62 -2.78
C ILE A 143 3.72 15.15 -1.41
N PHE A 144 3.98 15.93 -0.34
CA PHE A 144 3.57 15.54 1.01
C PHE A 144 2.04 15.47 1.16
N GLY A 145 1.31 16.44 0.63
CA GLY A 145 -0.15 16.47 0.67
C GLY A 145 -0.77 15.27 -0.05
N VAL A 146 -0.32 14.98 -1.27
CA VAL A 146 -0.80 13.86 -2.07
C VAL A 146 -0.38 12.53 -1.45
N TRP A 147 0.82 12.43 -0.89
CA TRP A 147 1.27 11.22 -0.19
C TRP A 147 0.41 10.92 1.04
N ILE A 148 0.08 11.93 1.85
CA ILE A 148 -0.86 11.82 2.97
C ILE A 148 -2.26 11.43 2.47
N ALA A 149 -2.75 12.06 1.41
CA ALA A 149 -4.07 11.76 0.84
C ALA A 149 -4.15 10.32 0.31
N ALA A 150 -3.10 9.84 -0.38
CA ALA A 150 -3.00 8.46 -0.82
C ALA A 150 -2.98 7.49 0.37
N ALA A 151 -2.24 7.81 1.45
CA ALA A 151 -2.22 6.98 2.65
C ALA A 151 -3.59 6.95 3.35
N ALA A 152 -4.29 8.08 3.42
CA ALA A 152 -5.64 8.18 3.97
C ALA A 152 -6.65 7.34 3.15
N LEU A 153 -6.58 7.44 1.82
CA LEU A 153 -7.42 6.65 0.92
C LEU A 153 -7.13 5.16 1.06
N PHE A 154 -5.85 4.76 1.14
CA PHE A 154 -5.48 3.37 1.36
C PHE A 154 -6.08 2.82 2.66
N PHE A 155 -5.99 3.57 3.76
CA PHE A 155 -6.63 3.22 5.03
C PHE A 155 -8.15 3.10 4.90
N ALA A 156 -8.81 4.06 4.25
CA ALA A 156 -10.25 4.01 4.00
C ALA A 156 -10.67 2.78 3.19
N LEU A 157 -9.88 2.40 2.18
CA LEU A 157 -10.14 1.19 1.40
C LEU A 157 -10.01 -0.08 2.25
N HIS A 158 -9.04 -0.13 3.16
CA HIS A 158 -8.89 -1.26 4.09
C HIS A 158 -10.03 -1.32 5.10
N LEU A 159 -10.60 -0.17 5.49
CA LEU A 159 -11.83 -0.10 6.27
C LEU A 159 -13.00 -0.69 5.50
N LEU A 160 -13.17 -0.32 4.22
CA LEU A 160 -14.23 -0.86 3.37
C LEU A 160 -14.07 -2.37 3.14
N ILE A 161 -12.84 -2.85 2.96
CA ILE A 161 -12.52 -4.29 2.90
C ILE A 161 -12.92 -4.99 4.20
N ALA A 162 -12.58 -4.42 5.37
CA ALA A 162 -12.96 -5.00 6.66
C ALA A 162 -14.49 -5.02 6.84
N VAL A 163 -15.20 -4.00 6.34
CA VAL A 163 -16.67 -3.97 6.33
C VAL A 163 -17.27 -5.02 5.40
N ASP A 164 -16.76 -5.16 4.17
CA ASP A 164 -17.18 -6.20 3.21
C ASP A 164 -16.96 -7.60 3.82
N TYR A 165 -15.81 -7.77 4.47
CA TYR A 165 -15.46 -9.00 5.17
C TYR A 165 -16.42 -9.31 6.32
N ARG A 166 -16.64 -8.35 7.25
CA ARG A 166 -17.56 -8.53 8.40
C ARG A 166 -18.97 -8.93 7.95
N ARG A 167 -19.45 -8.34 6.86
CA ARG A 167 -20.77 -8.64 6.28
C ARG A 167 -20.84 -10.01 5.61
N SER A 168 -19.69 -10.61 5.27
CA SER A 168 -19.62 -11.95 4.69
C SER A 168 -19.42 -13.06 5.74
N SER A 169 -18.80 -12.75 6.87
CA SER A 169 -18.34 -13.74 7.85
C SER A 169 -19.31 -13.97 9.02
N GLU A 170 -20.63 -13.79 8.80
CA GLU A 170 -21.71 -13.58 9.80
C GLU A 170 -21.71 -14.42 11.11
N ARG A 171 -20.87 -15.45 11.26
CA ARG A 171 -20.82 -16.35 12.42
C ARG A 171 -19.47 -16.56 13.13
N GLU A 172 -18.31 -16.17 12.57
CA GLU A 172 -17.01 -16.41 13.22
C GLU A 172 -16.10 -15.17 13.23
N TRP A 173 -15.97 -14.53 14.40
CA TRP A 173 -15.08 -13.38 14.61
C TRP A 173 -13.62 -13.70 14.26
N SER A 174 -13.17 -14.91 14.61
CA SER A 174 -11.78 -15.37 14.41
C SER A 174 -11.34 -15.30 12.95
N LEU A 175 -12.28 -15.41 12.01
CA LEU A 175 -12.01 -15.28 10.59
C LEU A 175 -11.73 -13.82 10.16
N GLY A 176 -12.25 -12.84 10.90
CA GLY A 176 -12.07 -11.40 10.63
C GLY A 176 -10.80 -10.79 11.21
N VAL A 177 -10.10 -11.49 12.12
CA VAL A 177 -8.86 -11.01 12.77
C VAL A 177 -7.84 -10.47 11.77
N PRO A 178 -7.59 -11.15 10.63
CA PRO A 178 -6.61 -10.65 9.67
C PRO A 178 -7.01 -9.34 8.98
N ALA A 179 -8.29 -9.15 8.67
CA ALA A 179 -8.79 -7.91 8.07
C ALA A 179 -8.66 -6.72 9.05
N TYR A 180 -8.87 -6.96 10.35
CA TYR A 180 -8.65 -5.93 11.38
C TYR A 180 -7.17 -5.65 11.62
N ALA A 181 -6.31 -6.67 11.59
CA ALA A 181 -4.86 -6.48 11.66
C ALA A 181 -4.36 -5.62 10.49
N TRP A 182 -4.91 -5.83 9.30
CA TRP A 182 -4.67 -4.99 8.13
C TRP A 182 -5.16 -3.56 8.31
N LEU A 183 -6.38 -3.38 8.83
CA LEU A 183 -6.91 -2.05 9.11
C LEU A 183 -6.05 -1.29 10.14
N LEU A 184 -5.62 -1.96 11.21
CA LEU A 184 -4.74 -1.37 12.22
C LEU A 184 -3.37 -1.03 11.62
N GLY A 185 -2.77 -1.96 10.87
CA GLY A 185 -1.49 -1.73 10.22
C GLY A 185 -1.53 -0.55 9.24
N THR A 186 -2.58 -0.47 8.41
CA THR A 186 -2.77 0.67 7.50
C THR A 186 -3.06 1.97 8.24
N GLY A 187 -3.77 1.93 9.37
CA GLY A 187 -3.96 3.07 10.26
C GLY A 187 -2.65 3.58 10.88
N PHE A 188 -1.82 2.69 11.41
CA PHE A 188 -0.48 3.06 11.89
C PHE A 188 0.39 3.62 10.77
N SER A 189 0.39 2.99 9.59
CA SER A 189 1.11 3.48 8.41
C SER A 189 0.65 4.88 8.00
N PHE A 190 -0.65 5.17 8.08
CA PHE A 190 -1.20 6.49 7.80
C PHE A 190 -0.70 7.54 8.80
N VAL A 191 -0.82 7.28 10.11
CA VAL A 191 -0.29 8.18 11.15
C VAL A 191 1.21 8.40 10.97
N SER A 192 1.97 7.34 10.73
CA SER A 192 3.40 7.43 10.47
C SER A 192 3.73 8.25 9.23
N THR A 193 2.90 8.20 8.17
CA THR A 193 3.06 9.03 6.98
C THR A 193 2.96 10.51 7.34
N ILE A 194 1.96 10.88 8.14
CA ILE A 194 1.79 12.25 8.63
C ILE A 194 3.01 12.70 9.45
N LEU A 195 3.46 11.86 10.39
CA LEU A 195 4.61 12.18 11.25
C LEU A 195 5.90 12.40 10.44
N VAL A 196 6.15 11.58 9.42
CA VAL A 196 7.30 11.71 8.53
C VAL A 196 7.18 12.97 7.67
N ALA A 197 6.03 13.22 7.05
CA ALA A 197 5.81 14.41 6.23
C ALA A 197 6.00 15.71 7.04
N ILE A 198 5.44 15.78 8.25
CA ILE A 198 5.62 16.92 9.16
C ILE A 198 7.10 17.08 9.53
N ALA A 199 7.83 15.99 9.75
CA ALA A 199 9.24 16.05 10.13
C ALA A 199 10.14 16.65 9.03
N PHE A 200 9.73 16.59 7.77
CA PHE A 200 10.49 17.15 6.66
C PHE A 200 10.25 18.65 6.43
N LEU A 201 9.15 19.22 6.92
CA LEU A 201 8.84 20.64 6.73
C LEU A 201 9.94 21.57 7.28
N PRO A 202 10.51 21.35 8.49
CA PRO A 202 11.60 22.17 8.98
C PRO A 202 12.88 22.05 8.13
N VAL A 203 13.17 20.87 7.56
CA VAL A 203 14.36 20.65 6.70
C VAL A 203 14.28 21.48 5.43
N LEU A 204 13.09 21.49 4.81
CA LEU A 204 12.83 22.37 3.69
C LEU A 204 13.03 23.84 4.11
N ALA A 205 12.62 24.23 5.32
CA ALA A 205 12.73 25.60 5.83
C ALA A 205 14.16 26.04 6.19
N GLY A 206 15.17 25.22 5.94
CA GLY A 206 16.56 25.51 6.31
C GLY A 206 16.97 24.94 7.68
N GLY A 207 16.04 24.32 8.41
CA GLY A 207 16.27 23.73 9.73
C GLY A 207 16.71 22.26 9.70
N PHE A 208 16.65 21.63 10.88
CA PHE A 208 16.97 20.22 11.07
C PHE A 208 15.75 19.32 10.93
N LEU A 209 15.98 18.00 10.81
CA LEU A 209 14.92 17.00 10.77
C LEU A 209 14.05 17.07 12.04
N GLY A 210 12.73 17.13 11.85
CA GLY A 210 11.78 17.26 12.95
C GLY A 210 11.76 16.04 13.88
N ALA A 211 11.48 16.28 15.16
CA ALA A 211 11.51 15.25 16.21
C ALA A 211 10.52 14.08 15.98
N THR A 212 9.49 14.27 15.15
CA THR A 212 8.52 13.23 14.81
C THR A 212 9.05 12.19 13.84
N PHE A 213 10.21 12.42 13.20
CA PHE A 213 10.75 11.52 12.18
C PHE A 213 10.97 10.11 12.71
N THR A 214 11.66 9.96 13.84
CA THR A 214 11.99 8.64 14.40
C THR A 214 10.74 7.84 14.71
N ALA A 215 9.74 8.46 15.34
CA ALA A 215 8.47 7.80 15.62
C ALA A 215 7.71 7.40 14.35
N GLY A 216 7.70 8.28 13.34
CA GLY A 216 7.12 8.00 12.03
C GLY A 216 7.83 6.85 11.30
N ALA A 217 9.16 6.87 11.27
CA ALA A 217 9.98 5.83 10.67
C ALA A 217 9.78 4.48 11.38
N ILE A 218 9.87 4.44 12.70
CA ILE A 218 9.61 3.22 13.49
C ILE A 218 8.20 2.69 13.21
N GLY A 219 7.19 3.55 13.19
CA GLY A 219 5.82 3.11 12.90
C GLY A 219 5.67 2.54 11.49
N LYS A 220 6.34 3.11 10.47
CA LYS A 220 6.42 2.48 9.14
C LYS A 220 7.06 1.09 9.20
N LEU A 221 8.15 0.94 9.96
CA LEU A 221 8.93 -0.29 10.08
C LEU A 221 8.24 -1.41 10.85
N LEU A 222 7.52 -1.08 11.93
CA LEU A 222 6.79 -2.08 12.74
C LEU A 222 5.57 -2.63 12.01
N VAL A 223 5.03 -1.87 11.06
CA VAL A 223 3.87 -2.27 10.26
C VAL A 223 4.25 -3.25 9.14
N THR A 224 5.49 -3.14 8.61
CA THR A 224 5.99 -3.91 7.46
C THR A 224 5.98 -5.44 7.64
N PRO A 225 6.42 -6.03 8.78
CA PRO A 225 6.41 -7.49 8.98
C PRO A 225 5.05 -8.03 9.48
N ASN A 226 4.31 -7.24 10.27
CA ASN A 226 3.10 -7.69 10.97
C ASN A 226 1.86 -7.77 10.05
N ILE A 227 1.78 -6.93 9.03
CA ILE A 227 0.73 -6.99 7.99
C ILE A 227 0.84 -8.29 7.16
N MET A 228 2.03 -8.87 7.09
CA MET A 228 2.30 -9.95 6.15
C MET A 228 2.05 -11.34 6.71
N LEU A 229 2.42 -11.58 7.98
CA LEU A 229 2.03 -12.80 8.67
C LEU A 229 0.50 -12.90 8.86
N SER A 230 -0.18 -11.77 9.01
CA SER A 230 -1.65 -11.72 9.09
C SER A 230 -2.33 -11.80 7.71
N GLY A 231 -1.79 -11.17 6.66
CA GLY A 231 -2.35 -11.25 5.29
C GLY A 231 -2.30 -12.64 4.66
N TYR A 232 -1.26 -13.42 4.96
CA TYR A 232 -1.14 -14.81 4.51
C TYR A 232 -2.20 -15.73 5.12
N THR A 233 -2.62 -15.45 6.37
CA THR A 233 -3.70 -16.20 7.05
C THR A 233 -5.10 -15.70 6.66
N ALA A 234 -5.26 -14.41 6.31
CA ALA A 234 -6.49 -13.81 5.78
C ALA A 234 -6.93 -14.37 4.42
N SER A 235 -5.98 -14.43 3.48
CA SER A 235 -6.23 -14.83 2.09
C SER A 235 -6.62 -16.31 1.99
N LEU A 236 -6.07 -17.16 2.85
CA LEU A 236 -6.51 -18.55 3.02
C LEU A 236 -7.95 -18.68 3.53
N GLN A 237 -8.49 -17.68 4.23
CA GLN A 237 -9.86 -17.68 4.77
C GLN A 237 -10.88 -17.02 3.85
N VAL A 238 -10.53 -15.94 3.13
CA VAL A 238 -11.34 -15.43 2.00
C VAL A 238 -11.54 -16.54 0.94
N SER A 239 -10.48 -17.32 0.70
CA SER A 239 -10.50 -18.50 -0.17
C SER A 239 -11.40 -19.64 0.34
N ARG A 240 -11.71 -19.72 1.64
CA ARG A 240 -12.66 -20.71 2.20
C ARG A 240 -14.10 -20.22 2.23
N VAL A 241 -14.32 -18.91 2.35
CA VAL A 241 -15.65 -18.30 2.37
C VAL A 241 -16.26 -18.22 0.96
N ALA A 242 -15.45 -17.97 -0.06
CA ALA A 242 -15.87 -18.14 -1.46
C ALA A 242 -16.31 -19.59 -1.75
N MET A 243 -15.63 -20.59 -1.17
CA MET A 243 -15.94 -22.02 -1.37
C MET A 243 -17.15 -22.55 -0.57
N ARG A 244 -17.75 -21.78 0.34
CA ARG A 244 -18.96 -22.18 1.11
C ARG A 244 -20.24 -21.46 0.66
N GLY A 245 -20.14 -20.44 -0.18
CA GLY A 245 -21.29 -19.73 -0.73
C GLY A 245 -22.04 -20.48 -1.85
N GLU A 246 -21.52 -21.61 -2.32
CA GLU A 246 -22.11 -22.45 -3.38
C GLU A 246 -22.62 -23.82 -2.88
N THR A 247 -22.64 -24.08 -1.56
CA THR A 247 -23.19 -25.32 -1.00
C THR A 247 -24.38 -25.05 -0.08
N VAL A 248 -25.44 -24.43 -0.60
CA VAL A 248 -26.88 -24.74 -0.36
C VAL A 248 -27.66 -24.35 -1.60
#